data_AF-A0A1B6DTD3-F1
#
_entry.id   AF-A0A1B6DTD3-F1
#
_cell.length_a   1.000
_cell.length_b   1.000
_cell.length_c   1.000
_cell.angle_alpha   90.00
_cell.angle_beta   90.00
_cell.angle_gamma   90.00
#
_symmetry.space_group_name_H-M   'P 1'
#
loop_
_entity.id
_entity.type
_entity.pdbx_description
1 polymer ?
#
loop_
_entity_poly.entity_id
_entity_poly.type
_entity_poly.pdbx_seq_one_letter_code
_entity_poly.pdbx_strand_id
1 'polypeptide(L)'
;MSLETIPKDLRTARACLVCSLIKTFDQFEFDGCDNCDEFLRMKNNRDNVYDCTSSNFDGMIALMSPEDSWVAKWQRINRFTKGIYAISVAGMIALMSPEDSWVAKWQRINRFTKGIYAISVAGRLPTSVVREMKSRGIVYRPRDTSQR
;
A
#
# COMPACT_ATOMS: atom_id res chain seq x y z
N MET A 1 -9.11 -16.55 -16.43
CA MET A 1 -9.05 -16.05 -15.04
C MET A 1 -8.33 -17.12 -14.25
N SER A 2 -7.14 -16.84 -13.73
CA SER A 2 -6.47 -17.81 -12.86
C SER A 2 -7.20 -17.80 -11.51
N LEU A 3 -7.63 -18.96 -11.03
CA LEU A 3 -8.20 -19.11 -9.69
C LEU A 3 -7.16 -18.82 -8.59
N GLU A 4 -5.88 -18.75 -8.95
CA GLU A 4 -4.75 -18.56 -8.03
C GLU A 4 -4.64 -17.11 -7.52
N THR A 5 -5.29 -16.16 -8.20
CA THR A 5 -5.34 -14.73 -7.79
C THR A 5 -6.42 -14.42 -6.76
N ILE A 6 -7.26 -15.41 -6.42
CA ILE A 6 -8.32 -15.27 -5.42
C ILE A 6 -7.76 -15.79 -4.08
N PRO A 7 -7.91 -15.04 -2.97
CA PRO A 7 -7.47 -15.49 -1.66
C PRO A 7 -8.20 -16.78 -1.26
N LYS A 8 -7.45 -17.82 -0.91
CA LYS A 8 -7.99 -19.13 -0.47
C LYS A 8 -8.78 -19.03 0.84
N ASP A 9 -8.38 -18.11 1.72
CA ASP A 9 -9.08 -17.75 2.95
C ASP A 9 -8.83 -16.28 3.29
N LEU A 10 -9.63 -15.74 4.21
CA LEU A 10 -9.51 -14.35 4.69
C LEU A 10 -8.73 -14.22 6.01
N ARG A 11 -8.41 -15.33 6.69
CA ARG A 11 -7.76 -15.28 8.01
C ARG A 11 -6.30 -14.88 7.88
N THR A 12 -5.63 -15.35 6.84
CA THR A 12 -4.23 -15.07 6.54
C THR A 12 -4.07 -14.09 5.37
N ALA A 13 -5.16 -13.42 4.98
CA ALA A 13 -5.17 -12.50 3.87
C ALA A 13 -4.29 -11.28 4.16
N ARG A 14 -3.55 -10.87 3.13
CA ARG A 14 -2.70 -9.69 3.13
C ARG A 14 -2.94 -8.94 1.83
N ALA A 15 -2.76 -7.64 1.86
CA ALA A 15 -2.82 -6.79 0.68
C ALA A 15 -1.42 -6.30 0.31
N CYS A 16 -1.07 -6.37 -0.97
CA CYS A 16 0.18 -5.84 -1.49
C CYS A 16 0.23 -4.31 -1.31
N LEU A 17 1.32 -3.79 -0.73
CA LEU A 17 1.48 -2.35 -0.47
C LEU A 17 1.64 -1.51 -1.74
N VAL A 18 1.87 -2.13 -2.91
CA VAL A 18 2.06 -1.44 -4.19
C VAL A 18 0.78 -1.42 -5.03
N CYS A 19 0.17 -2.59 -5.25
CA CYS A 19 -0.99 -2.72 -6.16
C CYS A 19 -2.31 -3.03 -5.44
N SER A 20 -2.30 -3.24 -4.12
CA SER A 20 -3.47 -3.60 -3.31
C SER A 20 -4.09 -4.97 -3.59
N LEU A 21 -3.48 -5.83 -4.42
CA LEU A 21 -3.94 -7.21 -4.61
C LEU A 21 -3.97 -7.94 -3.26
N ILE A 22 -5.06 -8.66 -3.00
CA ILE A 22 -5.27 -9.47 -1.79
C ILE A 22 -5.09 -10.95 -2.15
N LYS A 23 -4.15 -11.59 -1.47
CA LYS A 23 -3.92 -13.04 -1.47
C LYS A 23 -3.63 -13.48 -0.04
N THR A 24 -3.66 -14.78 0.22
CA THR A 24 -3.13 -15.31 1.50
C THR A 24 -1.61 -15.16 1.56
N PHE A 25 -1.04 -15.20 2.77
CA PHE A 25 0.41 -15.19 2.96
C PHE A 25 1.10 -16.26 2.10
N ASP A 26 0.61 -17.50 2.16
CA ASP A 26 1.19 -18.64 1.44
C ASP A 26 1.09 -18.47 -0.08
N GLN A 27 0.02 -17.85 -0.58
CA GLN A 27 -0.10 -17.54 -2.01
C GLN A 27 0.88 -16.46 -2.47
N PHE A 28 1.24 -15.49 -1.62
CA PHE A 28 2.31 -14.54 -1.94
C PHE A 28 3.71 -15.19 -1.86
N GLU A 29 3.92 -16.09 -0.90
CA GLU A 29 5.18 -16.82 -0.78
C GLU A 29 5.40 -17.78 -1.96
N PHE A 30 4.35 -18.46 -2.42
CA PHE A 30 4.46 -19.45 -3.49
C PHE A 30 4.47 -18.80 -4.88
N ASP A 31 3.50 -17.93 -5.18
CA ASP A 31 3.29 -17.38 -6.52
C ASP A 31 3.75 -15.93 -6.66
N GLY A 32 4.11 -15.26 -5.57
CA GLY A 32 4.35 -13.83 -5.58
C GLY A 32 3.09 -13.01 -5.83
N CYS A 33 3.29 -11.71 -6.05
CA CYS A 33 2.22 -10.81 -6.49
C CYS A 33 2.15 -10.77 -8.01
N ASP A 34 0.99 -11.13 -8.56
CA ASP A 34 0.72 -11.17 -9.99
C ASP A 34 0.96 -9.85 -10.74
N ASN A 35 0.98 -8.71 -10.04
CA ASN A 35 1.22 -7.39 -10.65
C ASN A 35 2.62 -6.82 -10.36
N CYS A 36 3.33 -7.32 -9.35
CA CYS A 36 4.48 -6.62 -8.77
C CYS A 36 5.69 -7.51 -8.47
N ASP A 37 5.56 -8.83 -8.60
CA ASP A 37 6.62 -9.77 -8.18
C ASP A 37 7.93 -9.59 -8.98
N GLU A 38 7.85 -9.08 -10.21
CA GLU A 38 9.02 -8.77 -11.04
C GLU A 38 10.08 -7.94 -10.30
N PHE A 39 9.64 -7.01 -9.44
CA PHE A 39 10.52 -6.15 -8.65
C PHE A 39 10.42 -6.38 -7.14
N LEU A 40 9.31 -6.92 -6.62
CA LEU A 40 9.16 -7.22 -5.18
C LEU A 40 9.81 -8.55 -4.78
N ARG A 41 9.93 -9.51 -5.71
CA ARG A 41 10.60 -10.82 -5.51
C ARG A 41 10.15 -11.52 -4.22
N MET A 42 8.85 -11.75 -4.09
CA MET A 42 8.24 -12.36 -2.90
C MET A 42 8.26 -13.89 -2.95
N LYS A 43 8.40 -14.48 -4.15
CA LYS A 43 8.49 -15.93 -4.33
C LYS A 43 9.62 -16.54 -3.51
N ASN A 44 9.27 -17.54 -2.69
CA ASN A 44 10.16 -18.24 -1.76
C ASN A 44 10.88 -17.30 -0.77
N ASN A 45 10.37 -16.08 -0.55
CA ASN A 45 10.98 -15.10 0.32
C ASN A 45 9.95 -14.51 1.30
N ARG A 46 9.82 -15.16 2.45
CA ARG A 46 8.88 -14.80 3.52
C ARG A 46 9.09 -13.39 4.06
N ASP A 47 10.34 -12.94 4.17
CA ASP A 47 10.66 -11.61 4.68
C ASP A 47 10.13 -10.54 3.72
N ASN A 48 10.34 -10.73 2.41
CA ASN A 48 9.77 -9.84 1.40
C ASN A 48 8.24 -9.86 1.42
N VAL A 49 7.59 -11.00 1.68
CA VAL A 49 6.13 -11.05 1.85
C VAL A 49 5.71 -10.17 3.03
N TYR A 50 6.37 -10.27 4.18
CA TYR A 50 6.05 -9.43 5.34
C TYR A 50 6.29 -7.94 5.08
N ASP A 51 7.41 -7.59 4.44
CA ASP A 51 7.80 -6.20 4.19
C ASP A 51 6.97 -5.53 3.11
N CYS A 52 6.48 -6.29 2.12
CA CYS A 52 5.79 -5.75 0.94
C CYS A 52 4.26 -5.90 0.99
N THR A 53 3.71 -6.52 2.04
CA THR A 53 2.28 -6.74 2.20
C THR A 53 1.81 -6.42 3.61
N SER A 54 0.52 -6.15 3.79
CA SER A 54 -0.07 -5.90 5.11
C SER A 54 -1.33 -6.71 5.35
N SER A 55 -1.48 -7.24 6.56
CA SER A 55 -2.74 -7.84 7.03
C SER A 55 -3.79 -6.80 7.45
N ASN A 56 -3.42 -5.52 7.51
CA ASN A 56 -4.32 -4.44 7.91
C ASN A 56 -4.77 -3.65 6.69
N PHE A 57 -5.89 -4.07 6.09
CA PHE A 57 -6.50 -3.43 4.92
C PHE A 57 -8.01 -3.29 5.12
N ASP A 58 -8.61 -2.32 4.44
CA ASP A 58 -10.04 -2.02 4.51
C ASP A 58 -10.69 -2.14 3.14
N GLY A 59 -11.88 -2.73 3.12
CA GLY A 59 -12.71 -2.92 1.93
C GLY A 59 -12.13 -3.92 0.91
N MET A 60 -12.99 -4.53 0.11
CA MET A 60 -12.59 -5.48 -0.93
C MET A 60 -13.31 -5.17 -2.25
N ILE A 61 -12.58 -5.29 -3.35
CA ILE A 61 -13.07 -5.15 -4.72
C ILE A 61 -12.78 -6.45 -5.45
N ALA A 62 -13.81 -7.15 -5.88
CA ALA A 62 -13.67 -8.25 -6.83
C ALA A 62 -13.54 -7.68 -8.25
N LEU A 63 -12.31 -7.59 -8.74
CA LEU A 63 -12.00 -6.97 -10.03
C LEU A 63 -12.09 -8.00 -11.16
N MET A 64 -13.17 -7.92 -11.95
CA MET A 64 -13.48 -8.89 -13.01
C MET A 64 -13.19 -8.37 -14.44
N SER A 65 -13.36 -7.06 -14.65
CA SER A 65 -13.11 -6.37 -15.93
C SER A 65 -12.40 -5.02 -15.67
N PRO A 66 -11.07 -5.03 -15.49
CA PRO A 66 -10.27 -3.83 -15.19
C PRO A 66 -10.46 -2.68 -16.19
N GLU A 67 -10.49 -3.00 -17.47
CA GLU A 67 -10.58 -2.06 -18.60
C GLU A 67 -11.92 -1.30 -18.66
N ASP A 68 -13.00 -1.98 -18.29
CA ASP A 68 -14.38 -1.52 -18.42
C ASP A 68 -15.00 -1.04 -17.10
N SER A 69 -14.25 -1.12 -16.00
CA SER A 69 -14.75 -0.75 -14.68
C SER A 69 -14.39 0.68 -14.29
N TRP A 70 -15.41 1.51 -14.01
CA TRP A 70 -15.20 2.83 -13.41
C TRP A 70 -14.50 2.73 -12.04
N VAL A 71 -14.88 1.75 -11.22
CA VAL A 71 -14.24 1.48 -9.91
C VAL A 71 -12.75 1.19 -10.09
N ALA A 72 -12.38 0.43 -11.13
CA ALA A 72 -10.99 0.14 -11.43
C ALA A 72 -10.20 1.38 -11.85
N LYS A 73 -10.81 2.26 -12.64
CA LYS A 73 -10.22 3.56 -13.02
C LYS A 73 -10.03 4.46 -11.80
N TRP A 74 -11.06 4.56 -10.95
CA TRP A 74 -11.02 5.33 -9.71
C TRP A 74 -9.90 4.85 -8.78
N GLN A 75 -9.78 3.54 -8.59
CA GLN A 75 -8.76 2.92 -7.74
C GLN A 75 -7.39 2.76 -8.43
N ARG A 76 -7.24 3.22 -9.67
CA ARG A 76 -6.00 3.12 -10.47
C ARG A 76 -5.50 1.68 -10.67
N ILE A 77 -6.41 0.72 -10.71
CA ILE A 77 -6.16 -0.71 -10.91
C ILE A 77 -6.67 -1.21 -12.28
N ASN A 78 -7.05 -0.31 -13.18
CA ASN A 78 -7.63 -0.64 -14.49
C ASN A 78 -6.67 -1.32 -15.50
N ARG A 79 -5.41 -1.54 -15.12
CA ARG A 79 -4.40 -2.29 -15.90
C ARG A 79 -3.89 -3.52 -15.17
N PHE A 80 -4.40 -3.82 -13.98
CA PHE A 80 -3.96 -4.94 -13.17
C PHE A 80 -4.74 -6.21 -13.49
N THR A 81 -4.20 -7.34 -13.04
CA THR A 81 -4.84 -8.65 -13.23
C THR A 81 -6.21 -8.72 -12.55
N LYS A 82 -7.03 -9.67 -12.98
CA LYS A 82 -8.31 -9.97 -12.33
C LYS A 82 -8.05 -10.63 -10.98
N GLY A 83 -8.75 -10.21 -9.93
CA GLY A 83 -8.51 -10.70 -8.58
C GLY A 83 -9.24 -9.88 -7.51
N ILE A 84 -8.94 -10.15 -6.24
CA ILE A 84 -9.50 -9.39 -5.11
C ILE A 84 -8.51 -8.30 -4.71
N TYR A 85 -8.97 -7.05 -4.57
CA TYR A 85 -8.14 -5.89 -4.24
C TYR A 85 -8.67 -5.18 -3.00
N ALA A 86 -7.78 -4.66 -2.17
CA ALA A 86 -8.15 -3.82 -1.04
C ALA A 86 -8.59 -2.43 -1.51
N ILE A 87 -9.55 -1.80 -0.81
CA ILE A 87 -9.87 -0.38 -1.03
C ILE A 87 -8.77 0.51 -0.45
N SER A 88 -8.23 0.12 0.70
CA SER A 88 -7.12 0.81 1.39
C SER A 88 -6.22 -0.22 2.07
N VAL A 89 -4.90 0.02 2.05
CA VAL A 89 -3.90 -0.81 2.73
C VAL A 89 -3.11 0.04 3.71
N ALA A 90 -3.13 -0.31 5.00
CA ALA A 90 -2.26 0.31 5.99
C ALA A 90 -0.93 -0.46 6.04
N GLY A 91 0.20 0.22 6.20
CA GLY A 91 1.49 -0.45 6.35
C GLY A 91 2.55 0.46 6.95
N MET A 92 3.75 -0.07 7.11
CA MET A 92 4.92 0.66 7.59
C MET A 92 6.02 0.64 6.53
N ILE A 93 6.80 1.72 6.45
CA ILE A 93 7.95 1.88 5.55
C ILE A 93 9.21 1.90 6.40
N ALA A 94 10.14 0.99 6.15
CA ALA A 94 11.50 1.06 6.67
C ALA A 94 12.35 1.96 5.76
N LEU A 95 12.71 3.14 6.26
CA LEU A 95 13.43 4.16 5.51
C LEU A 95 14.94 4.09 5.79
N MET A 96 15.68 3.38 4.93
CA MET A 96 17.14 3.20 5.08
C MET A 96 17.98 4.16 4.23
N SER A 97 17.47 4.54 3.06
CA SER A 97 18.09 5.49 2.12
C SER A 97 17.02 6.47 1.57
N PRO A 98 16.65 7.51 2.36
CA PRO A 98 15.57 8.44 2.01
C PRO A 98 15.73 9.15 0.66
N GLU A 99 16.95 9.56 0.33
CA GLU A 99 17.31 10.35 -0.85
C GLU A 99 17.07 9.59 -2.17
N ASP A 100 17.36 8.29 -2.17
CA ASP A 100 17.26 7.42 -3.35
C ASP A 100 15.96 6.63 -3.40
N SER A 101 15.25 6.53 -2.28
CA SER A 101 14.00 5.76 -2.19
C SER A 101 12.85 6.45 -2.91
N TRP A 102 12.32 5.78 -3.95
CA TRP A 102 11.10 6.18 -4.61
C TRP A 102 9.92 6.28 -3.63
N VAL A 103 9.80 5.32 -2.71
CA VAL A 103 8.75 5.32 -1.67
C VAL A 103 8.87 6.54 -0.77
N ALA A 104 10.10 6.96 -0.46
CA ALA A 104 10.34 8.17 0.32
C ALA A 104 9.95 9.45 -0.42
N LYS A 105 10.18 9.50 -1.74
CA LYS A 105 9.75 10.61 -2.61
C LYS A 105 8.23 10.65 -2.71
N TRP A 106 7.58 9.50 -2.92
CA TRP A 106 6.13 9.35 -2.96
C TRP A 106 5.46 9.80 -1.65
N GLN A 107 6.00 9.38 -0.49
CA GLN A 107 5.50 9.81 0.83
C GLN A 107 5.99 11.18 1.30
N ARG A 108 6.82 11.86 0.51
CA ARG A 108 7.45 13.15 0.86
C ARG A 108 8.20 13.09 2.20
N ILE A 109 8.94 12.00 2.43
CA ILE A 109 9.82 11.77 3.58
C ILE A 109 11.29 11.60 3.15
N ASN A 110 11.62 11.90 1.89
CA ASN A 110 12.97 11.78 1.34
C ASN A 110 14.03 12.72 1.97
N ARG A 111 13.61 13.62 2.87
CA ARG A 111 14.49 14.48 3.67
C ARG A 111 14.40 14.20 5.17
N PHE A 112 13.70 13.14 5.56
CA PHE A 112 13.50 12.79 6.97
C PHE A 112 14.58 11.82 7.44
N THR A 113 14.71 11.67 8.74
CA THR A 113 15.68 10.76 9.36
C THR A 113 15.39 9.32 8.97
N LYS A 114 16.43 8.50 8.88
CA LYS A 114 16.28 7.05 8.70
C LYS A 114 15.46 6.47 9.86
N GLY A 115 14.57 5.52 9.58
CA GLY A 115 13.66 4.97 10.58
C GLY A 115 12.40 4.32 10.00
N ILE A 116 11.49 3.88 10.87
CA ILE A 116 10.23 3.25 10.48
C ILE A 116 9.10 4.30 10.49
N TYR A 117 8.33 4.36 9.40
CA TYR A 117 7.25 5.33 9.20
C TYR A 117 5.92 4.65 8.88
N ALA A 118 4.82 5.16 9.42
CA ALA A 118 3.49 4.72 9.00
C ALA A 118 3.16 5.26 7.59
N ILE A 119 2.55 4.42 6.75
CA ILE A 119 2.08 4.78 5.41
C ILE A 119 0.90 5.75 5.47
N SER A 120 0.05 5.59 6.48
CA SER A 120 -1.08 6.46 6.77
C SER A 120 -1.18 6.65 8.28
N VAL A 121 -1.53 7.86 8.71
CA VAL A 121 -1.73 8.20 10.13
C VAL A 121 -3.09 8.85 10.28
N ALA A 122 -3.99 8.18 11.00
CA ALA A 122 -5.33 8.70 11.26
C ALA A 122 -5.29 9.99 12.07
N GLY A 123 -6.14 10.96 11.71
CA GLY A 123 -6.33 12.20 12.48
C GLY A 123 -5.57 13.42 11.94
N ARG A 124 -5.72 14.55 12.65
CA ARG A 124 -5.16 15.85 12.26
C ARG A 124 -4.53 16.57 13.44
N LEU A 125 -3.51 17.38 13.15
CA LEU A 125 -2.93 18.27 14.16
C LEU A 125 -3.93 19.38 14.56
N PRO A 126 -3.91 19.82 15.82
CA PRO A 126 -4.70 20.97 16.26
C PRO A 126 -4.42 22.23 15.44
N THR A 127 -5.45 23.06 15.24
CA THR A 127 -5.36 24.27 14.40
C THR A 127 -4.35 25.29 14.92
N SER A 128 -4.15 25.38 16.24
CA SER A 128 -3.11 26.21 16.87
C SER A 128 -1.71 25.81 16.42
N VAL A 129 -1.40 24.50 16.45
CA VAL A 129 -0.11 23.95 16.03
C VAL A 129 0.11 24.16 14.54
N VAL A 130 -0.92 23.95 13.72
CA VAL A 130 -0.83 24.18 12.27
C VAL A 130 -0.55 25.66 11.94
N ARG A 131 -1.15 26.60 12.69
CA ARG A 131 -0.88 28.03 12.52
C ARG A 131 0.56 28.38 12.89
N GLU A 132 1.08 27.81 13.96
CA GLU A 132 2.48 27.98 14.37
C GLU A 132 3.46 27.39 13.36
N MET A 133 3.19 26.20 12.82
CA MET A 133 3.99 25.63 11.74
C MET A 133 4.02 26.57 10.53
N LYS A 134 2.86 27.11 10.16
CA LYS A 134 2.73 28.04 9.02
C LYS A 134 3.50 29.34 9.24
N SER A 135 3.52 29.91 10.46
CA SER A 135 4.29 31.12 10.76
C SER A 135 5.80 30.89 10.64
N ARG A 136 6.26 29.65 10.85
CA ARG A 136 7.65 29.21 10.65
C ARG A 136 7.94 28.77 9.20
N GLY A 137 7.00 28.94 8.27
CA GLY A 137 7.15 28.53 6.87
C GLY A 137 7.02 27.01 6.63
N ILE A 138 6.58 26.24 7.63
CA ILE A 138 6.41 24.79 7.54
C ILE A 138 4.98 24.48 7.09
N VAL A 139 4.84 23.83 5.93
CA VAL A 139 3.53 23.44 5.40
C VAL A 139 3.08 22.12 6.02
N TYR A 140 2.03 22.18 6.86
CA TYR A 140 1.37 20.97 7.33
C TYR A 140 0.60 20.28 6.21
N ARG A 141 0.81 18.97 6.06
CA ARG A 141 0.03 18.09 5.19
C ARG A 141 -0.44 16.89 6.00
N PRO A 142 -1.77 16.66 6.12
CA PRO A 142 -2.28 15.46 6.77
C PRO A 142 -1.72 14.20 6.11
N ARG A 143 -1.38 13.21 6.94
CA ARG A 143 -0.92 11.88 6.51
C ARG A 143 -2.03 10.83 6.57
N ASP A 144 -3.26 11.25 6.87
CA ASP A 144 -4.42 10.40 6.83
C ASP A 144 -4.87 10.19 5.38
N THR A 145 -4.72 8.96 4.89
CA THR A 145 -5.20 8.53 3.56
C THR A 145 -6.55 7.85 3.60
N SER A 146 -7.12 7.58 4.79
CA SER A 146 -8.43 6.92 4.93
C SER A 146 -9.58 7.82 4.52
N GLN A 147 -9.38 9.14 4.56
CA GLN A 147 -10.37 10.16 4.20
C GLN A 147 -10.20 10.72 2.78
N ARG A 148 -9.40 10.07 1.92
CA ARG A 148 -9.16 10.51 0.55
C ARG A 148 -9.91 9.68 -0.48
#